data_AF-A0A2U2RNS6-F1
#
_entry.id   AF-A0A2U2RNS6-F1
#
_cell.length_a   1.000
_cell.length_b   1.000
_cell.length_c   1.000
_cell.angle_alpha   90.00
_cell.angle_beta   90.00
_cell.angle_gamma   90.00
#
_symmetry.space_group_name_H-M   'P 1'
#
loop_
_entity.id
_entity.type
_entity.pdbx_description
1 polymer ?
#
loop_
_entity_poly.entity_id
_entity_poly.type
_entity_poly.pdbx_seq_one_letter_code
_entity_poly.pdbx_strand_id
1 'polypeptide(L)'
;MESVLAAQVLLADGGSSEGGLFALALPFVVGPAVFGAIYGGIYRYYRNKDKRFTYERETDIHVGNLQAFDHHAGSKNRQRSATMSGANQDDPLTRVGRMEVR
;
A
#
# COMPACT_ATOMS: atom_id res chain seq x y z
N MET A 1 -32.77 -25.75 -0.83
CA MET A 1 -34.15 -25.34 -1.17
C MET A 1 -34.72 -24.40 -0.11
N GLU A 2 -34.43 -24.66 1.18
CA GLU A 2 -34.70 -23.77 2.33
C GLU A 2 -34.20 -22.32 2.18
N SER A 3 -32.98 -22.12 1.68
CA SER A 3 -32.37 -20.77 1.55
C SER A 3 -33.06 -19.88 0.52
N VAL A 4 -33.57 -20.48 -0.56
CA VAL A 4 -34.29 -19.77 -1.62
C VAL A 4 -35.70 -19.41 -1.15
N LEU A 5 -36.32 -20.29 -0.34
CA LEU A 5 -37.59 -20.02 0.33
C LEU A 5 -37.45 -18.90 1.37
N ALA A 6 -36.40 -18.92 2.19
CA ALA A 6 -36.15 -17.87 3.18
C ALA A 6 -35.93 -16.49 2.53
N ALA A 7 -35.21 -16.44 1.41
CA ALA A 7 -35.02 -15.20 0.64
C ALA A 7 -36.34 -14.70 0.03
N GLN A 8 -37.20 -15.60 -0.45
CA GLN A 8 -38.52 -15.24 -0.99
C GLN A 8 -39.50 -14.78 0.09
N VAL A 9 -39.43 -15.36 1.30
CA VAL A 9 -40.25 -14.95 2.46
C VAL A 9 -39.84 -13.55 2.96
N LEU A 10 -38.53 -13.26 3.02
CA LEU A 10 -38.03 -11.92 3.38
C LEU A 10 -38.46 -10.84 2.37
N LEU A 11 -38.62 -11.20 1.09
CA LEU A 11 -39.08 -10.29 0.05
C LEU A 11 -40.60 -10.07 0.07
N ALA A 12 -41.37 -11.02 0.60
CA ALA A 12 -42.83 -11.01 0.62
C ALA A 12 -43.45 -10.43 1.90
N ASP A 13 -42.70 -10.35 3.01
CA ASP A 13 -43.14 -9.79 4.31
C ASP A 13 -43.04 -8.25 4.41
N GLY A 14 -42.88 -7.55 3.27
CA GLY A 14 -42.74 -6.10 3.19
C GLY A 14 -44.02 -5.33 3.52
N GLY A 15 -44.55 -5.48 4.73
CA GLY A 15 -45.61 -4.66 5.29
C GLY A 15 -45.11 -3.27 5.67
N SER A 16 -45.80 -2.25 5.16
CA SER A 16 -46.04 -0.93 5.76
C SER A 16 -44.99 -0.39 6.77
N SER A 17 -43.94 0.29 6.31
CA SER A 17 -43.19 1.38 6.99
C SER A 17 -41.76 1.49 6.45
N GLU A 18 -41.05 2.57 6.83
CA GLU A 18 -39.69 2.91 6.37
C GLU A 18 -38.68 1.75 6.36
N GLY A 19 -38.86 0.71 7.18
CA GLY A 19 -38.00 -0.48 7.24
C GLY A 19 -37.94 -1.29 5.93
N GLY A 20 -39.01 -1.35 5.14
CA GLY A 20 -39.02 -2.06 3.85
C GLY A 20 -38.15 -1.36 2.80
N LEU A 21 -38.12 -0.02 2.81
CA LEU A 21 -37.27 0.76 1.94
C LEU A 21 -35.79 0.59 2.31
N PHE A 22 -35.48 0.54 3.61
CA PHE A 22 -34.12 0.25 4.08
C PHE A 22 -33.66 -1.15 3.65
N ALA A 23 -34.49 -2.18 3.79
CA ALA A 23 -34.16 -3.54 3.37
C ALA A 23 -33.87 -3.62 1.86
N LEU A 24 -34.58 -2.84 1.05
CA LEU A 24 -34.39 -2.80 -0.40
C LEU A 24 -33.19 -1.93 -0.81
N ALA A 25 -32.95 -0.81 -0.15
CA ALA A 25 -31.87 0.13 -0.47
C ALA A 25 -30.50 -0.33 0.03
N LEU A 26 -30.43 -1.03 1.17
CA LEU A 26 -29.20 -1.48 1.81
C LEU A 26 -28.29 -2.31 0.88
N PRO A 27 -28.76 -3.32 0.11
CA PRO A 27 -27.88 -4.06 -0.80
C PRO A 27 -27.29 -3.18 -1.93
N PHE A 28 -28.01 -2.15 -2.39
CA PHE A 28 -27.50 -1.22 -3.42
C PHE A 28 -26.45 -0.25 -2.89
N VAL A 29 -26.39 -0.03 -1.58
CA VAL A 29 -25.33 0.77 -0.95
C VAL A 29 -24.16 -0.13 -0.53
N VAL A 30 -24.46 -1.24 0.15
CA VAL A 30 -23.45 -2.15 0.69
C VAL A 30 -22.67 -2.85 -0.41
N GLY A 31 -23.31 -3.28 -1.49
CA GLY A 31 -22.63 -3.95 -2.61
C GLY A 31 -21.52 -3.10 -3.23
N PRO A 32 -21.84 -1.91 -3.77
CA PRO A 32 -20.83 -0.99 -4.31
C PRO A 32 -19.82 -0.51 -3.26
N ALA A 33 -20.23 -0.30 -2.01
CA ALA A 33 -19.31 0.12 -0.95
C ALA A 33 -18.27 -0.96 -0.63
N VAL A 34 -18.70 -2.22 -0.47
CA VAL A 34 -17.79 -3.36 -0.23
C VAL A 34 -16.87 -3.56 -1.42
N PHE A 35 -17.40 -3.51 -2.65
CA PHE A 35 -16.60 -3.60 -3.87
C PHE A 35 -15.54 -2.50 -3.93
N GLY A 36 -15.93 -1.25 -3.68
CA GLY A 36 -15.02 -0.10 -3.68
C GLY A 36 -13.94 -0.20 -2.61
N ALA A 37 -14.29 -0.67 -1.41
CA ALA A 37 -13.34 -0.87 -0.31
C ALA A 37 -12.29 -1.94 -0.65
N ILE A 38 -12.72 -3.10 -1.17
CA ILE A 38 -11.81 -4.19 -1.55
C ILE A 38 -10.92 -3.73 -2.72
N TYR A 39 -11.50 -3.18 -3.78
CA TYR A 39 -10.74 -2.72 -4.94
C TYR A 39 -9.75 -1.62 -4.56
N GLY A 40 -10.17 -0.63 -3.77
CA GLY A 40 -9.33 0.44 -3.27
C GLY A 40 -8.21 -0.03 -2.35
N GLY A 41 -8.48 -1.03 -1.50
CA GLY A 41 -7.49 -1.68 -0.65
C GLY A 41 -6.41 -2.38 -1.47
N ILE A 42 -6.81 -3.22 -2.44
CA ILE A 42 -5.87 -3.89 -3.36
C ILE A 42 -5.09 -2.85 -4.16
N TYR A 43 -5.78 -1.83 -4.69
CA TYR A 43 -5.16 -0.77 -5.47
C TYR A 43 -4.11 -0.01 -4.67
N ARG A 44 -4.40 0.39 -3.43
CA ARG A 44 -3.41 1.05 -2.56
C ARG A 44 -2.28 0.11 -2.15
N TYR A 45 -2.59 -1.16 -1.88
CA TYR A 45 -1.59 -2.16 -1.50
C TYR A 45 -0.53 -2.35 -2.59
N TYR A 46 -0.94 -2.45 -3.85
CA TYR A 46 0.00 -2.59 -4.97
C TYR A 46 0.57 -1.27 -5.44
N ARG A 47 -0.20 -0.17 -5.33
CA ARG A 47 0.22 1.17 -5.77
C ARG A 47 0.97 1.88 -4.65
N ASN A 48 2.05 1.25 -4.18
CA ASN A 48 3.08 1.69 -3.22
C ASN A 48 3.64 3.12 -3.50
N LYS A 49 2.80 4.15 -3.50
CA LYS A 49 3.22 5.55 -3.49
C LYS A 49 3.68 5.96 -2.09
N ASP A 50 3.09 5.35 -1.08
CA ASP A 50 3.17 5.84 0.30
C ASP A 50 4.37 5.23 1.06
N LYS A 51 4.99 4.18 0.51
CA LYS A 51 6.15 3.50 1.13
C LYS A 51 7.52 3.94 0.59
N ARG A 52 7.56 4.75 -0.47
CA ARG A 52 8.84 5.22 -1.05
C ARG A 52 9.43 6.44 -0.34
N PHE A 53 8.69 7.11 0.55
CA PHE A 53 9.06 8.40 1.12
C PHE A 53 9.11 8.42 2.66
N THR A 54 9.04 7.27 3.34
CA THR A 54 9.15 7.20 4.81
C THR A 54 10.43 7.89 5.31
N TYR A 55 11.53 7.75 4.57
CA TYR A 55 12.81 8.36 4.94
C TYR A 55 12.93 9.85 4.59
N GLU A 56 12.04 10.42 3.77
CA GLU A 56 12.05 11.85 3.44
C GLU A 56 11.37 12.72 4.50
N ARG A 57 10.52 12.13 5.35
CA ARG A 57 9.78 12.89 6.39
C ARG A 57 10.35 12.74 7.80
N GLU A 58 11.13 11.70 8.06
CA GLU A 58 11.58 11.36 9.41
C GLU A 58 13.06 11.63 9.65
N THR A 59 13.87 11.78 8.60
CA THR A 59 15.31 11.99 8.74
C THR A 59 15.69 13.44 8.41
N ASP A 60 16.00 14.23 9.43
CA ASP A 60 16.70 15.51 9.25
C ASP A 60 18.19 15.22 9.05
N ILE A 61 18.64 15.19 7.80
CA ILE A 61 20.04 14.86 7.44
C ILE A 61 20.86 16.15 7.46
N HIS A 62 21.47 16.44 8.60
CA HIS A 62 22.51 17.46 8.70
C HIS A 62 23.85 16.90 8.24
N VAL A 63 24.31 17.32 7.07
CA VAL A 63 25.62 16.94 6.55
C VAL A 63 26.68 17.86 7.15
N GLY A 64 27.28 17.46 8.27
CA GLY A 64 28.36 18.20 8.92
C GLY A 64 29.73 17.94 8.28
N ASN A 65 30.42 19.01 7.88
CA ASN A 65 31.84 19.02 7.51
C ASN A 65 32.27 17.90 6.54
N LEU A 66 31.65 17.84 5.34
CA LEU A 66 32.12 16.98 4.25
C LEU A 66 33.55 17.38 3.84
N GLN A 67 34.54 16.64 4.32
CA GLN A 67 35.93 16.74 3.89
C GLN A 67 36.30 15.74 2.79
N ALA A 68 35.31 14.99 2.29
CA ALA A 68 35.51 13.97 1.27
C ALA A 68 35.03 14.48 -0.09
N PHE A 69 35.94 14.48 -1.06
CA PHE A 69 35.60 14.63 -2.47
C PHE A 69 35.25 13.25 -3.04
N ASP A 70 34.13 13.16 -3.76
CA ASP A 70 33.79 11.94 -4.49
C ASP A 70 34.79 11.75 -5.63
N HIS A 71 35.44 10.58 -5.66
CA HIS A 71 36.38 10.20 -6.71
C HIS A 71 35.73 9.16 -7.60
N HIS A 72 35.64 9.49 -8.89
CA HIS A 72 35.05 8.58 -9.88
C HIS A 72 35.81 7.25 -9.92
N ALA A 73 35.19 6.17 -9.44
CA ALA A 73 35.78 4.83 -9.39
C ALA A 73 35.74 4.10 -10.75
N GLY A 74 34.90 4.54 -11.69
CA GLY A 74 34.82 4.00 -13.05
C GLY A 74 33.40 3.81 -13.57
N SER A 75 33.29 3.44 -14.85
CA SER A 75 32.02 3.16 -15.53
C SER A 75 31.95 1.70 -16.00
N LYS A 76 30.79 1.05 -15.84
CA LYS A 76 30.51 -0.28 -16.43
C LYS A 76 29.41 -0.17 -17.48
N ASN A 77 29.72 -0.53 -18.72
CA ASN A 77 28.77 -0.54 -19.84
C ASN A 77 28.38 -1.97 -20.24
N ARG A 78 27.21 -2.14 -20.88
CA ARG A 78 26.68 -3.43 -21.35
C ARG A 78 26.39 -4.47 -20.24
N GLN A 79 25.89 -4.03 -19.09
CA GLN A 79 25.41 -4.98 -18.08
C GLN A 79 24.21 -5.78 -18.62
N ARG A 80 24.29 -7.11 -18.53
CA ARG A 80 23.18 -8.04 -18.77
C ARG A 80 22.40 -8.39 -17.50
N SER A 81 23.01 -8.11 -16.35
CA SER A 81 22.35 -8.29 -15.05
C SER A 81 21.43 -7.11 -14.78
N ALA A 82 20.23 -7.40 -14.29
CA ALA A 82 19.30 -6.39 -13.78
C ALA A 82 19.78 -5.78 -12.45
N THR A 83 20.75 -6.41 -11.77
CA THR A 83 21.25 -5.99 -10.46
C THR A 83 22.77 -5.72 -10.50
N MET A 84 23.20 -4.74 -9.70
CA MET A 84 24.62 -4.46 -9.49
C MET A 84 25.20 -5.38 -8.40
N SER A 85 26.47 -5.76 -8.55
CA SER A 85 27.18 -6.48 -7.49
C SER A 85 27.31 -5.60 -6.25
N GLY A 86 26.85 -6.07 -5.10
CA GLY A 86 26.81 -5.30 -3.86
C GLY A 86 25.64 -4.32 -3.76
N ALA A 87 24.57 -4.50 -4.56
CA ALA A 87 23.34 -3.75 -4.40
C ALA A 87 22.78 -3.93 -2.98
N ASN A 88 22.45 -2.83 -2.30
CA ASN A 88 21.87 -2.80 -0.96
C ASN A 88 20.42 -2.27 -0.96
N GLN A 89 19.76 -2.37 -2.12
CA GLN A 89 18.41 -1.83 -2.33
C GLN A 89 17.33 -2.49 -1.46
N ASP A 90 17.55 -3.74 -1.04
CA ASP A 90 16.65 -4.47 -0.13
C ASP A 90 17.09 -4.41 1.35
N ASP A 91 18.34 -4.03 1.63
CA ASP A 91 18.88 -3.83 2.98
C ASP A 91 19.82 -2.61 2.99
N PRO A 92 19.27 -1.39 3.11
CA PRO A 92 20.05 -0.17 2.99
C PRO A 92 21.03 0.01 4.16
N LEU A 93 20.83 -0.68 5.28
CA LEU A 93 21.60 -0.50 6.51
C LEU A 93 22.89 -1.33 6.53
N THR A 94 23.05 -2.33 5.65
CA THR A 94 24.26 -3.18 5.62
C THR A 94 25.57 -2.39 5.49
N ARG A 95 25.52 -1.19 4.89
CA ARG A 95 26.70 -0.33 4.65
C ARG A 95 26.88 0.80 5.67
N VAL A 96 25.89 1.04 6.52
CA VAL A 96 25.95 2.13 7.50
C VAL A 96 26.73 1.61 8.71
N GLY A 97 28.04 1.90 8.75
CA GLY A 97 28.81 1.79 9.97
C GLY A 97 28.22 2.74 11.02
N ARG A 98 27.87 2.23 12.20
CA ARG A 98 27.37 3.05 13.31
C ARG A 98 28.42 4.12 13.62
N MET A 99 28.13 5.39 13.31
CA MET A 99 28.98 6.48 13.74
C MET A 99 28.73 6.70 15.23
N GLU A 100 29.65 6.26 16.08
CA GLU A 100 29.67 6.70 17.48
C GLU A 100 30.07 8.18 17.50
N VAL A 101 29.12 9.03 17.87
CA VAL A 101 29.41 10.42 18.23
C VAL A 101 30.00 10.39 19.63
N ARG A 102 31.28 10.78 19.74
CA ARG A 102 32.01 10.92 21.00
C ARG A 102 31.88 12.33 21.56
#